data_AF-A0A7W8QN33-F1
#
_entry.id   AF-A0A7W8QN33-F1
#
_cell.length_a   1.000
_cell.length_b   1.000
_cell.length_c   1.000
_cell.angle_alpha   90.00
_cell.angle_beta   90.00
_cell.angle_gamma   90.00
#
_symmetry.space_group_name_H-M   'P 1'
#
loop_
_entity.id
_entity.type
_entity.pdbx_description
1 polymer ?
#
loop_
_entity_poly.entity_id
_entity_poly.type
_entity_poly.pdbx_seq_one_letter_code
_entity_poly.pdbx_strand_id
1 'polypeptide(L)'
;MDLDEAHARLVAEIDTTPEIRGAFAAHPRHRFIPDVIWPDPTGLPLIRSQEPHAWARTVYTDDAVTTQANDGGAGTVNTPTSSSSAPQVMADMIEAAGIGPGMRVLEVGAGTGWNAAVLCELVGARGRVTTVEIDPGVAEHARRALSGTPARVVTGTLHDAPGSYDAVLVTCSMNRIPAELAGFLAPGAAAVLPWSPDPQSHSTPVVAVRARGGRLTGDFVREGSFMRSRDQRPPAERFPGLGAAPDTVAAFEATSDEVIDSGAMTPLMLMLPGVRLGVGMRPFDGTPRRIVYLGAPDGSWAYLWPDGALTMGGPSAIADRFTVAFQLLSRVGFPGLTAFRLDADPGRGVYRVGAEGIGEWVHGPGRPASA
;
A
#
# COMPACT_ATOMS: atom_id res chain seq x y z
N MET A 1 -3.58 -31.21 7.58
CA MET A 1 -2.54 -30.21 7.86
C MET A 1 -2.80 -29.70 9.24
N ASP A 2 -1.83 -29.82 10.13
CA ASP A 2 -1.91 -29.18 11.44
C ASP A 2 -1.76 -27.66 11.25
N LEU A 3 -2.79 -26.90 11.64
CA LEU A 3 -2.83 -25.45 11.44
C LEU A 3 -1.95 -24.72 12.46
N ASP A 4 -1.74 -25.28 13.64
CA ASP A 4 -0.88 -24.68 14.67
C ASP A 4 0.59 -24.89 14.29
N GLU A 5 0.93 -26.06 13.74
CA GLU A 5 2.27 -26.30 13.18
C GLU A 5 2.54 -25.40 11.96
N ALA A 6 1.55 -25.20 11.08
CA ALA A 6 1.68 -24.28 9.95
C ALA A 6 1.86 -22.82 10.40
N HIS A 7 1.18 -22.42 11.48
CA HIS A 7 1.39 -21.10 12.11
C HIS A 7 2.80 -20.95 12.64
N ALA A 8 3.29 -21.96 13.38
CA ALA A 8 4.63 -21.92 13.96
C ALA A 8 5.72 -21.77 12.87
N ARG A 9 5.56 -22.46 11.72
CA ARG A 9 6.47 -22.29 10.57
C ARG A 9 6.42 -20.88 9.99
N LEU A 10 5.21 -20.37 9.70
CA LEU A 10 5.06 -19.02 9.18
C LEU A 10 5.70 -17.97 10.08
N VAL A 11 5.47 -18.06 11.40
CA VAL A 11 6.02 -17.11 12.38
C VAL A 11 7.55 -17.24 12.52
N ALA A 12 8.11 -18.43 12.34
CA ALA A 12 9.56 -18.64 12.34
C ALA A 12 10.26 -17.96 11.16
N GLU A 13 9.55 -17.77 10.04
CA GLU A 13 10.11 -17.16 8.81
C GLU A 13 10.04 -15.63 8.78
N ILE A 14 9.22 -15.00 9.63
CA ILE A 14 9.13 -13.52 9.70
C ILE A 14 10.48 -12.96 10.16
N ASP A 15 11.15 -12.10 9.41
CA ASP A 15 12.38 -11.44 9.87
C ASP A 15 12.01 -10.23 10.74
N THR A 16 12.15 -10.35 12.06
CA THR A 16 11.71 -9.35 13.04
C THR A 16 12.28 -9.64 14.42
N THR A 17 12.18 -8.65 15.33
CA THR A 17 12.53 -8.78 16.75
C THR A 17 11.82 -9.95 17.46
N PRO A 18 12.42 -10.56 18.49
CA PRO A 18 11.79 -11.62 19.28
C PRO A 18 10.44 -11.22 19.88
N GLU A 19 10.29 -9.96 20.28
CA GLU A 19 9.06 -9.42 20.87
C GLU A 19 7.91 -9.40 19.86
N ILE A 20 8.15 -8.89 18.65
CA ILE A 20 7.15 -8.85 17.58
C ILE A 20 6.82 -10.26 17.10
N ARG A 21 7.84 -11.10 16.91
CA ARG A 21 7.64 -12.52 16.58
C ARG A 21 6.79 -13.24 17.63
N GLY A 22 7.05 -12.98 18.92
CA GLY A 22 6.26 -13.52 20.03
C GLY A 22 4.79 -13.11 19.96
N ALA A 23 4.52 -11.85 19.62
CA ALA A 23 3.16 -11.37 19.44
C ALA A 23 2.42 -12.06 18.27
N PHE A 24 3.10 -12.28 17.14
CA PHE A 24 2.54 -13.11 16.06
C PHE A 24 2.33 -14.57 16.49
N ALA A 25 3.25 -15.16 17.24
CA ALA A 25 3.14 -16.53 17.74
C ALA A 25 1.91 -16.74 18.64
N ALA A 26 1.55 -15.74 19.45
CA ALA A 26 0.40 -15.78 20.36
C ALA A 26 -0.96 -15.82 19.63
N HIS A 27 -1.02 -15.40 18.37
CA HIS A 27 -2.26 -15.24 17.62
C HIS A 27 -2.25 -16.04 16.31
N PRO A 28 -2.69 -17.33 16.33
CA PRO A 28 -2.76 -18.16 15.13
C PRO A 28 -3.57 -17.52 14.00
N ARG A 29 -2.94 -17.24 12.85
CA ARG A 29 -3.52 -16.48 11.74
C ARG A 29 -4.88 -17.02 11.29
N HIS A 30 -4.98 -18.35 11.18
CA HIS A 30 -6.20 -19.06 10.74
C HIS A 30 -7.44 -18.83 11.61
N ARG A 31 -7.31 -18.31 12.84
CA ARG A 31 -8.45 -17.99 13.72
C ARG A 31 -9.14 -16.69 13.34
N PHE A 32 -8.46 -15.83 12.58
CA PHE A 32 -8.95 -14.52 12.16
C PHE A 32 -9.42 -14.52 10.70
N ILE A 33 -9.00 -15.52 9.90
CA ILE A 33 -9.41 -15.64 8.50
C ILE A 33 -10.83 -16.23 8.40
N PRO A 34 -11.75 -15.61 7.65
CA PRO A 34 -13.08 -16.17 7.40
C PRO A 34 -13.02 -17.46 6.56
N ASP A 35 -14.11 -18.22 6.57
CA ASP A 35 -14.20 -19.48 5.82
C ASP A 35 -14.11 -19.29 4.29
N VAL A 36 -14.45 -18.12 3.78
CA VAL A 36 -14.42 -17.79 2.35
C VAL A 36 -13.27 -16.83 2.07
N ILE A 37 -12.37 -17.21 1.15
CA ILE A 37 -11.24 -16.39 0.70
C ILE A 37 -11.13 -16.37 -0.82
N TRP A 38 -10.39 -15.40 -1.36
CA TRP A 38 -10.24 -15.21 -2.81
C TRP A 38 -8.76 -15.31 -3.22
N PRO A 39 -8.27 -16.52 -3.54
CA PRO A 39 -6.87 -16.72 -3.90
C PRO A 39 -6.53 -16.19 -5.30
N ASP A 40 -7.51 -16.06 -6.20
CA ASP A 40 -7.29 -15.65 -7.59
C ASP A 40 -8.29 -14.56 -8.03
N PRO A 41 -7.84 -13.53 -8.80
CA PRO A 41 -8.71 -12.49 -9.33
C PRO A 41 -9.80 -12.97 -10.29
N THR A 42 -9.66 -14.13 -10.91
CA THR A 42 -10.61 -14.67 -11.90
C THR A 42 -11.21 -16.01 -11.49
N GLY A 43 -10.68 -16.64 -10.44
CA GLY A 43 -11.13 -17.91 -9.91
C GLY A 43 -12.37 -17.81 -9.03
N LEU A 44 -12.92 -18.98 -8.71
CA LEU A 44 -13.97 -19.10 -7.70
C LEU A 44 -13.40 -18.81 -6.30
N PRO A 45 -14.21 -18.27 -5.38
CA PRO A 45 -13.82 -18.20 -3.97
C PRO A 45 -13.57 -19.59 -3.41
N LEU A 46 -12.61 -19.67 -2.50
CA LEU A 46 -12.25 -20.88 -1.80
C LEU A 46 -13.01 -20.95 -0.47
N ILE A 47 -13.76 -22.03 -0.26
CA ILE A 47 -14.59 -22.22 0.93
C ILE A 47 -13.96 -23.31 1.81
N ARG A 48 -13.61 -22.98 3.06
CA ARG A 48 -12.91 -23.85 4.01
C ARG A 48 -13.58 -25.21 4.21
N SER A 49 -14.91 -25.25 4.27
CA SER A 49 -15.66 -26.50 4.47
C SER A 49 -15.67 -27.42 3.25
N GLN A 50 -15.42 -26.89 2.06
CA GLN A 50 -15.37 -27.64 0.80
C GLN A 50 -13.93 -28.06 0.45
N GLU A 51 -12.98 -27.16 0.66
CA GLU A 51 -11.58 -27.29 0.24
C GLU A 51 -10.60 -26.98 1.39
N PRO A 52 -10.68 -27.69 2.54
CA PRO A 52 -9.97 -27.31 3.77
C PRO A 52 -8.44 -27.29 3.61
N HIS A 53 -7.89 -28.20 2.81
CA HIS A 53 -6.45 -28.27 2.56
C HIS A 53 -5.96 -27.12 1.69
N ALA A 54 -6.69 -26.76 0.64
CA ALA A 54 -6.34 -25.63 -0.19
C ALA A 54 -6.48 -24.32 0.60
N TRP A 55 -7.54 -24.18 1.39
CA TRP A 55 -7.75 -23.02 2.26
C TRP A 55 -6.59 -22.84 3.23
N ALA A 56 -6.17 -23.93 3.89
CA ALA A 56 -5.04 -23.88 4.82
C ALA A 56 -3.72 -23.52 4.15
N ARG A 57 -3.44 -24.03 2.94
CA ARG A 57 -2.25 -23.65 2.17
C ARG A 57 -2.24 -22.16 1.85
N THR A 58 -3.36 -21.60 1.40
CA THR A 58 -3.48 -20.18 1.09
C THR A 58 -3.31 -19.31 2.34
N VAL A 59 -3.86 -19.72 3.49
CA VAL A 59 -3.77 -18.95 4.74
C VAL A 59 -2.33 -18.86 5.28
N TYR A 60 -1.51 -19.87 5.02
CA TYR A 60 -0.14 -19.95 5.51
C TYR A 60 0.93 -19.71 4.45
N THR A 61 0.59 -19.00 3.37
CA THR A 61 1.60 -18.31 2.58
C THR A 61 2.16 -17.12 3.37
N ASP A 62 3.35 -16.66 2.98
CA ASP A 62 4.00 -15.45 3.47
C ASP A 62 3.35 -14.16 2.90
N ASP A 63 2.42 -14.29 1.96
CA ASP A 63 1.70 -13.19 1.31
C ASP A 63 0.36 -12.86 2.00
N ALA A 64 -0.30 -11.81 1.52
CA ALA A 64 -1.63 -11.41 1.94
C ALA A 64 -2.70 -12.42 1.49
N VAL A 65 -3.74 -12.55 2.31
CA VAL A 65 -4.90 -13.41 2.03
C VAL A 65 -6.11 -12.52 1.80
N THR A 66 -6.64 -12.47 0.58
CA THR A 66 -7.86 -11.72 0.27
C THR A 66 -9.07 -12.37 0.95
N THR A 67 -9.73 -11.60 1.82
CA THR A 67 -10.86 -12.05 2.66
C THR A 67 -12.18 -11.42 2.26
N GLN A 68 -12.18 -10.42 1.38
CA GLN A 68 -13.36 -9.89 0.73
C GLN A 68 -12.99 -9.35 -0.65
N ALA A 69 -13.81 -9.67 -1.66
CA ALA A 69 -13.74 -9.07 -2.98
C ALA A 69 -14.97 -8.21 -3.27
N ASN A 70 -14.82 -7.22 -4.16
CA ASN A 70 -15.91 -6.41 -4.73
C ASN A 70 -16.85 -5.78 -3.68
N ASP A 71 -16.30 -5.37 -2.53
CA ASP A 71 -17.05 -4.81 -1.38
C ASP A 71 -18.15 -5.75 -0.87
N GLY A 72 -17.92 -7.07 -0.98
CA GLY A 72 -18.89 -8.11 -0.64
C GLY A 72 -19.91 -8.42 -1.74
N GLY A 73 -19.80 -7.76 -2.90
CA GLY A 73 -20.62 -7.99 -4.08
C GLY A 73 -20.10 -9.10 -5.01
N ALA A 74 -20.82 -9.30 -6.11
CA ALA A 74 -20.42 -10.20 -7.20
C ALA A 74 -19.72 -9.44 -8.33
N GLY A 75 -18.87 -10.12 -9.09
CA GLY A 75 -18.21 -9.58 -10.27
C GLY A 75 -17.54 -10.67 -11.10
N THR A 76 -17.23 -10.36 -12.37
CA THR A 76 -16.47 -11.25 -13.25
C THR A 76 -14.99 -11.29 -12.92
N VAL A 77 -14.52 -10.31 -12.14
CA VAL A 77 -13.18 -10.22 -11.57
C VAL A 77 -13.34 -9.94 -10.08
N ASN A 78 -12.61 -10.67 -9.25
CA ASN A 78 -12.51 -10.47 -7.81
C ASN A 78 -11.52 -9.33 -7.54
N THR A 79 -12.03 -8.11 -7.37
CA THR A 79 -11.20 -6.98 -6.93
C THR A 79 -11.05 -7.05 -5.41
N PRO A 80 -9.85 -7.23 -4.84
CA PRO A 80 -9.67 -7.26 -3.40
C PRO A 80 -10.16 -5.98 -2.71
N THR A 81 -10.92 -6.14 -1.63
CA THR A 81 -11.51 -5.03 -0.84
C THR A 81 -11.34 -5.20 0.67
N SER A 82 -10.88 -6.37 1.12
CA SER A 82 -10.28 -6.63 2.43
C SER A 82 -9.33 -7.82 2.34
N SER A 83 -8.30 -7.83 3.19
CA SER A 83 -7.32 -8.92 3.28
C SER A 83 -6.74 -9.01 4.68
N SER A 84 -6.24 -10.18 5.04
CA SER A 84 -5.19 -10.27 6.06
C SER A 84 -3.85 -10.01 5.37
N SER A 85 -3.23 -8.88 5.67
CA SER A 85 -1.93 -8.48 5.08
C SER A 85 -0.84 -9.52 5.30
N ALA A 86 0.17 -9.50 4.42
CA ALA A 86 1.37 -10.33 4.54
C ALA A 86 2.04 -10.12 5.91
N PRO A 87 2.43 -11.19 6.64
CA PRO A 87 2.97 -11.07 7.99
C PRO A 87 4.24 -10.22 8.07
N GLN A 88 5.17 -10.38 7.11
CA GLN A 88 6.40 -9.58 7.06
C GLN A 88 6.11 -8.08 6.93
N VAL A 89 5.13 -7.71 6.12
CA VAL A 89 4.72 -6.30 5.95
C VAL A 89 4.23 -5.71 7.26
N MET A 90 3.43 -6.46 8.02
CA MET A 90 2.93 -6.01 9.31
C MET A 90 4.04 -5.91 10.35
N ALA A 91 4.96 -6.87 10.39
CA ALA A 91 6.13 -6.81 11.26
C ALA A 91 6.97 -5.54 10.99
N ASP A 92 7.34 -5.27 9.73
CA ASP A 92 8.11 -4.09 9.36
C ASP A 92 7.39 -2.78 9.72
N MET A 93 6.07 -2.73 9.55
CA MET A 93 5.27 -1.54 9.90
C MET A 93 5.18 -1.33 11.41
N ILE A 94 5.06 -2.40 12.19
CA ILE A 94 5.08 -2.37 13.66
C ILE A 94 6.45 -1.88 14.15
N GLU A 95 7.55 -2.38 13.57
CA GLU A 95 8.92 -1.94 13.87
C GLU A 95 9.13 -0.47 13.53
N ALA A 96 8.74 -0.04 12.33
CA ALA A 96 8.86 1.35 11.89
C ALA A 96 8.07 2.32 12.78
N ALA A 97 6.95 1.86 13.35
CA ALA A 97 6.14 2.63 14.29
C ALA A 97 6.72 2.65 15.71
N GLY A 98 7.65 1.73 16.03
CA GLY A 98 8.25 1.58 17.36
C GLY A 98 7.26 1.11 18.42
N ILE A 99 6.29 0.27 18.05
CA ILE A 99 5.22 -0.15 18.97
C ILE A 99 5.76 -1.06 20.06
N GLY A 100 5.37 -0.78 21.30
CA GLY A 100 5.77 -1.57 22.46
C GLY A 100 4.86 -1.39 23.68
N PRO A 101 5.28 -1.95 24.83
CA PRO A 101 4.45 -2.03 26.03
C PRO A 101 3.94 -0.69 26.54
N GLY A 102 2.66 -0.64 26.91
CA GLY A 102 1.99 0.52 27.50
C GLY A 102 1.48 1.57 26.50
N MET A 103 1.75 1.42 25.21
CA MET A 103 1.36 2.39 24.19
C MET A 103 -0.15 2.37 23.90
N ARG A 104 -0.68 3.53 23.53
CA ARG A 104 -1.99 3.72 22.90
C ARG A 104 -1.81 3.75 21.39
N VAL A 105 -2.30 2.72 20.71
CA VAL A 105 -2.13 2.56 19.26
C VAL A 105 -3.48 2.75 18.57
N LEU A 106 -3.46 3.50 17.46
CA LEU A 106 -4.55 3.54 16.49
C LEU A 106 -4.18 2.70 15.27
N GLU A 107 -5.05 1.77 14.89
CA GLU A 107 -5.01 1.08 13.61
C GLU A 107 -6.16 1.58 12.72
N VAL A 108 -5.89 1.85 11.44
CA VAL A 108 -6.89 2.20 10.42
C VAL A 108 -6.91 1.14 9.33
N GLY A 109 -7.96 0.33 9.31
CA GLY A 109 -8.13 -0.85 8.46
C GLY A 109 -8.08 -2.15 9.27
N ALA A 110 -9.05 -2.36 10.17
CA ALA A 110 -9.08 -3.55 11.03
C ALA A 110 -9.06 -4.87 10.25
N GLY A 111 -9.74 -4.91 9.09
CA GLY A 111 -9.79 -6.09 8.23
C GLY A 111 -10.26 -7.34 8.98
N THR A 112 -9.39 -8.34 9.08
CA THR A 112 -9.69 -9.58 9.80
C THR A 112 -9.60 -9.46 11.33
N GLY A 113 -9.06 -8.36 11.85
CA GLY A 113 -8.74 -8.16 13.26
C GLY A 113 -7.43 -8.84 13.71
N TRP A 114 -6.71 -9.54 12.82
CA TRP A 114 -5.50 -10.26 13.21
C TRP A 114 -4.39 -9.33 13.69
N ASN A 115 -4.10 -8.27 12.94
CA ASN A 115 -3.06 -7.31 13.31
C ASN A 115 -3.43 -6.55 14.60
N ALA A 116 -4.70 -6.17 14.80
CA ALA A 116 -5.17 -5.62 16.07
C ALA A 116 -4.90 -6.54 17.28
N ALA A 117 -5.02 -7.87 17.13
CA ALA A 117 -4.68 -8.81 18.20
C ALA A 117 -3.18 -8.82 18.50
N VAL A 118 -2.34 -8.87 17.45
CA VAL A 118 -0.87 -8.75 17.58
C VAL A 118 -0.47 -7.44 18.27
N LEU A 119 -1.10 -6.33 17.88
CA LEU A 119 -0.89 -5.03 18.53
C LEU A 119 -1.29 -5.05 20.01
N CYS A 120 -2.39 -5.72 20.37
CA CYS A 120 -2.82 -5.84 21.76
C CYS A 120 -1.82 -6.62 22.62
N GLU A 121 -1.23 -7.69 22.08
CA GLU A 121 -0.18 -8.45 22.76
C GLU A 121 1.05 -7.58 23.01
N LEU A 122 1.50 -6.82 22.00
CA LEU A 122 2.67 -5.94 22.10
C LEU A 122 2.52 -4.82 23.11
N VAL A 123 1.38 -4.14 23.12
CA VAL A 123 1.15 -3.04 24.06
C VAL A 123 0.82 -3.54 25.47
N GLY A 124 0.39 -4.80 25.59
CA GLY A 124 0.08 -5.46 26.85
C GLY A 124 -1.04 -4.80 27.66
N ALA A 125 -1.23 -5.27 28.89
CA ALA A 125 -2.37 -4.88 29.75
C ALA A 125 -2.45 -3.39 30.12
N ARG A 126 -1.35 -2.64 30.01
CA ARG A 126 -1.31 -1.19 30.27
C ARG A 126 -1.55 -0.35 29.01
N GLY A 127 -1.40 -0.95 27.84
CA GLY A 127 -1.63 -0.31 26.56
C GLY A 127 -3.09 -0.40 26.12
N ARG A 128 -3.39 0.24 24.99
CA ARG A 128 -4.73 0.22 24.38
C ARG A 128 -4.61 0.22 22.87
N VAL A 129 -5.40 -0.62 22.21
CA VAL A 129 -5.53 -0.60 20.75
C VAL A 129 -6.93 -0.13 20.38
N THR A 130 -7.02 0.89 19.56
CA THR A 130 -8.24 1.25 18.84
C THR A 130 -8.02 0.89 17.38
N THR A 131 -8.91 0.09 16.80
CA THR A 131 -8.86 -0.27 15.38
C THR A 131 -10.14 0.19 14.68
N VAL A 132 -9.98 0.78 13.51
CA VAL A 132 -11.07 1.38 12.73
C VAL A 132 -11.28 0.58 11.45
N GLU A 133 -12.53 0.33 11.09
CA GLU A 133 -12.89 -0.34 9.83
C GLU A 133 -14.10 0.34 9.19
N ILE A 134 -13.99 0.70 7.91
CA ILE A 134 -15.01 1.49 7.20
C ILE A 134 -16.18 0.62 6.72
N ASP A 135 -15.93 -0.65 6.43
CA ASP A 135 -16.98 -1.59 6.06
C ASP A 135 -17.68 -2.17 7.30
N PRO A 136 -18.99 -1.97 7.48
CA PRO A 136 -19.69 -2.48 8.66
C PRO A 136 -19.65 -4.01 8.81
N GLY A 137 -19.67 -4.76 7.70
CA GLY A 137 -19.62 -6.22 7.70
C GLY A 137 -18.24 -6.76 8.09
N VAL A 138 -17.18 -6.16 7.56
CA VAL A 138 -15.79 -6.46 7.93
C VAL A 138 -15.52 -6.04 9.37
N ALA A 139 -16.02 -4.88 9.81
CA ALA A 139 -15.89 -4.44 11.19
C ALA A 139 -16.57 -5.42 12.17
N GLU A 140 -17.72 -5.96 11.79
CA GLU A 140 -18.44 -6.94 12.59
C GLU A 140 -17.73 -8.31 12.61
N HIS A 141 -17.08 -8.71 11.51
CA HIS A 141 -16.16 -9.84 11.53
C HIS A 141 -15.00 -9.61 12.51
N ALA A 142 -14.33 -8.46 12.43
CA ALA A 142 -13.22 -8.12 13.31
C ALA A 142 -13.63 -8.12 14.79
N ARG A 143 -14.82 -7.59 15.14
CA ARG A 143 -15.36 -7.65 16.52
C ARG A 143 -15.49 -9.07 17.04
N ARG A 144 -16.03 -9.99 16.22
CA ARG A 144 -16.17 -11.40 16.61
C ARG A 144 -14.79 -12.05 16.77
N ALA A 145 -13.89 -11.83 15.83
CA ALA A 145 -12.53 -12.39 15.86
C ALA A 145 -11.71 -11.88 17.06
N LEU A 146 -11.93 -10.63 17.47
CA LEU A 146 -11.29 -9.97 18.61
C LEU A 146 -12.05 -10.19 19.94
N SER A 147 -13.07 -11.04 19.98
CA SER A 147 -13.79 -11.33 21.23
C SER A 147 -12.82 -11.83 22.31
N GLY A 148 -12.80 -11.16 23.47
CA GLY A 148 -11.86 -11.44 24.56
C GLY A 148 -10.51 -10.73 24.45
N THR A 149 -10.25 -9.99 23.37
CA THR A 149 -9.08 -9.11 23.22
C THR A 149 -9.43 -7.70 23.70
N PRO A 150 -8.52 -6.94 24.35
CA PRO A 150 -8.81 -5.58 24.83
C PRO A 150 -8.87 -4.50 23.72
N ALA A 151 -9.04 -4.90 22.45
CA ALA A 151 -9.11 -3.99 21.32
C ALA A 151 -10.48 -3.30 21.24
N ARG A 152 -10.50 -1.98 20.98
CA ARG A 152 -11.72 -1.24 20.66
C ARG A 152 -11.90 -1.18 19.15
N VAL A 153 -12.94 -1.83 18.61
CA VAL A 153 -13.29 -1.78 17.18
C VAL A 153 -14.31 -0.67 16.90
N VAL A 154 -13.94 0.30 16.07
CA VAL A 154 -14.80 1.40 15.62
C VAL A 154 -15.19 1.16 14.15
N THR A 155 -16.49 1.21 13.84
CA THR A 155 -16.93 1.24 12.44
C THR A 155 -16.89 2.68 11.95
N GLY A 156 -16.12 2.95 10.90
CA GLY A 156 -15.97 4.28 10.33
C GLY A 156 -14.60 4.49 9.69
N THR A 157 -14.16 5.74 9.71
CA THR A 157 -12.88 6.20 9.17
C THR A 157 -11.99 6.70 10.31
N LEU A 158 -10.76 7.11 10.00
CA LEU A 158 -9.85 7.72 10.98
C LEU A 158 -10.55 8.85 11.77
N HIS A 159 -11.46 9.60 11.16
CA HIS A 159 -12.20 10.69 11.81
C HIS A 159 -13.09 10.23 12.98
N ASP A 160 -13.49 8.95 13.01
CA ASP A 160 -14.38 8.38 14.02
C ASP A 160 -13.62 7.87 15.27
N ALA A 161 -12.29 7.97 15.26
CA ALA A 161 -11.42 7.63 16.38
C ALA A 161 -10.47 8.78 16.77
N PRO A 162 -11.00 9.96 17.15
CA PRO A 162 -10.15 11.04 17.63
C PRO A 162 -9.51 10.68 18.97
N GLY A 163 -8.24 11.06 19.13
CA GLY A 163 -7.48 10.76 20.34
C GLY A 163 -6.05 11.26 20.26
N SER A 164 -5.27 10.94 21.30
CA SER A 164 -3.82 11.08 21.31
C SER A 164 -3.23 9.68 21.40
N TYR A 165 -2.41 9.32 20.41
CA TYR A 165 -1.86 7.99 20.21
C TYR A 165 -0.34 8.05 20.20
N ASP A 166 0.27 7.03 20.78
CA ASP A 166 1.72 6.86 20.86
C ASP A 166 2.27 6.22 19.56
N ALA A 167 1.40 5.61 18.76
CA ALA A 167 1.64 5.23 17.37
C ALA A 167 0.32 5.14 16.57
N VAL A 168 0.40 5.39 15.26
CA VAL A 168 -0.72 5.17 14.31
C VAL A 168 -0.25 4.26 13.17
N LEU A 169 -0.94 3.15 12.93
CA LEU A 169 -0.74 2.31 11.74
C LEU A 169 -1.95 2.44 10.82
N VAL A 170 -1.72 2.77 9.56
CA VAL A 170 -2.76 2.72 8.52
C VAL A 170 -2.46 1.51 7.65
N THR A 171 -3.39 0.56 7.57
CA THR A 171 -3.24 -0.71 6.84
C THR A 171 -4.03 -0.72 5.52
N CYS A 172 -4.31 0.47 4.99
CA CYS A 172 -4.83 0.72 3.65
C CYS A 172 -4.07 1.90 3.02
N SER A 173 -4.01 1.96 1.69
CA SER A 173 -3.31 3.04 1.01
C SER A 173 -4.14 4.32 0.94
N MET A 174 -3.44 5.45 1.13
CA MET A 174 -4.00 6.79 1.02
C MET A 174 -3.25 7.57 -0.07
N ASN A 175 -3.97 8.38 -0.84
CA ASN A 175 -3.36 9.46 -1.64
C ASN A 175 -3.52 10.82 -0.96
N ARG A 176 -4.53 10.96 -0.11
CA ARG A 176 -4.72 12.12 0.75
C ARG A 176 -4.56 11.70 2.21
N ILE A 177 -3.55 12.23 2.88
CA ILE A 177 -3.38 12.04 4.31
C ILE A 177 -4.39 12.95 5.03
N PRO A 178 -5.23 12.45 5.97
CA PRO A 178 -6.17 13.29 6.71
C PRO A 178 -5.46 14.38 7.53
N ALA A 179 -6.00 15.61 7.51
CA ALA A 179 -5.40 16.74 8.20
C ALA A 179 -5.32 16.57 9.73
N GLU A 180 -6.28 15.86 10.30
CA GLU A 180 -6.35 15.55 11.74
C GLU A 180 -5.20 14.67 12.21
N LEU A 181 -4.58 13.87 11.33
CA LEU A 181 -3.62 12.83 11.72
C LEU A 181 -2.44 13.40 12.53
N ALA A 182 -1.96 14.60 12.17
CA ALA A 182 -0.90 15.27 12.93
C ALA A 182 -1.32 15.60 14.38
N GLY A 183 -2.60 15.93 14.60
CA GLY A 183 -3.17 16.18 15.92
C GLY A 183 -3.41 14.91 16.75
N PHE A 184 -3.46 13.76 16.09
CA PHE A 184 -3.65 12.47 16.77
C PHE A 184 -2.35 11.90 17.33
N LEU A 185 -1.19 12.37 16.84
CA LEU A 185 0.12 11.89 17.29
C LEU A 185 0.55 12.57 18.58
N ALA A 186 0.85 11.78 19.61
CA ALA A 186 1.57 12.26 20.79
C ALA A 186 2.97 12.79 20.40
N PRO A 187 3.60 13.64 21.22
CA PRO A 187 4.95 14.13 20.93
C PRO A 187 5.95 12.99 20.67
N GLY A 188 6.58 13.01 19.49
CA GLY A 188 7.56 11.99 19.07
C GLY A 188 6.96 10.70 18.47
N ALA A 189 5.64 10.52 18.56
CA ALA A 189 4.93 9.37 17.98
C ALA A 189 5.04 9.35 16.45
N ALA A 190 5.04 8.14 15.89
CA ALA A 190 5.06 7.90 14.45
C ALA A 190 3.68 7.50 13.94
N ALA A 191 3.35 7.97 12.73
CA ALA A 191 2.34 7.36 11.89
C ALA A 191 3.03 6.58 10.76
N VAL A 192 2.68 5.32 10.59
CA VAL A 192 3.18 4.47 9.51
C VAL A 192 2.02 4.15 8.58
N LEU A 193 2.15 4.54 7.31
CA LEU A 193 1.08 4.38 6.34
C LEU A 193 1.59 4.10 4.92
N PRO A 194 0.88 3.29 4.12
CA PRO A 194 1.06 3.23 2.68
C PRO A 194 0.55 4.52 2.03
N TRP A 195 1.42 5.18 1.26
CA TRP A 195 1.08 6.42 0.56
C TRP A 195 1.48 6.32 -0.91
N SER A 196 0.61 6.81 -1.80
CA SER A 196 0.92 6.96 -3.22
C SER A 196 0.26 8.22 -3.76
N PRO A 197 0.97 9.04 -4.56
CA PRO A 197 0.45 10.32 -5.03
C PRO A 197 -0.75 10.18 -5.96
N ASP A 198 -0.78 9.11 -6.76
CA ASP A 198 -1.87 8.85 -7.71
C ASP A 198 -2.86 7.82 -7.15
N PRO A 199 -4.17 8.10 -7.18
CA PRO A 199 -5.20 7.24 -6.58
C PRO A 199 -5.43 5.92 -7.34
N GLN A 200 -4.83 5.73 -8.52
CA GLN A 200 -4.93 4.51 -9.33
C GLN A 200 -3.60 3.75 -9.42
N SER A 201 -2.57 4.17 -8.68
CA SER A 201 -1.30 3.44 -8.58
C SER A 201 -1.48 2.12 -7.85
N HIS A 202 -0.82 1.08 -8.38
CA HIS A 202 -0.76 -0.23 -7.73
C HIS A 202 0.30 -0.24 -6.62
N SER A 203 1.45 0.41 -6.86
CA SER A 203 2.49 0.60 -5.85
C SER A 203 2.07 1.67 -4.84
N THR A 204 2.14 1.30 -3.56
CA THR A 204 1.79 2.15 -2.42
C THR A 204 2.88 1.98 -1.35
N PRO A 205 4.06 2.58 -1.56
CA PRO A 205 5.17 2.46 -0.62
C PRO A 205 4.78 2.95 0.77
N VAL A 206 5.38 2.34 1.79
CA VAL A 206 5.09 2.66 3.18
C VAL A 206 6.04 3.75 3.66
N VAL A 207 5.48 4.75 4.32
CA VAL A 207 6.21 5.88 4.91
C VAL A 207 5.98 5.93 6.41
N ALA A 208 7.03 6.24 7.17
CA ALA A 208 6.97 6.46 8.60
C ALA A 208 7.16 7.95 8.89
N VAL A 209 6.08 8.67 9.21
CA VAL A 209 6.07 10.12 9.41
C VAL A 209 5.87 10.50 10.87
N ARG A 210 6.38 11.67 11.27
CA ARG A 210 6.15 12.29 12.57
C ARG A 210 5.62 13.70 12.41
N ALA A 211 4.81 14.14 13.36
CA ALA A 211 4.28 15.50 13.39
C ALA A 211 5.39 16.53 13.69
N ARG A 212 5.48 17.57 12.85
CA ARG A 212 6.37 18.74 13.04
C ARG A 212 5.66 20.01 12.59
N GLY A 213 5.22 20.84 13.53
CA GLY A 213 4.57 22.13 13.21
C GLY A 213 3.31 21.99 12.33
N GLY A 214 2.50 20.96 12.58
CA GLY A 214 1.29 20.67 11.78
C GLY A 214 1.54 19.91 10.46
N ARG A 215 2.81 19.71 10.08
CA ARG A 215 3.23 18.87 8.94
C ARG A 215 3.53 17.45 9.41
N LEU A 216 3.57 16.52 8.46
CA LEU A 216 3.98 15.14 8.69
C LEU A 216 5.24 14.85 7.87
N THR A 217 6.35 14.59 8.54
CA THR A 217 7.65 14.39 7.87
C THR A 217 8.28 13.07 8.25
N GLY A 218 8.88 12.37 7.29
CA GLY A 218 9.63 11.15 7.56
C GLY A 218 9.93 10.34 6.31
N ASP A 219 10.58 9.21 6.51
CA ASP A 219 11.26 8.47 5.45
C ASP A 219 10.38 7.33 4.93
N PHE A 220 10.52 6.98 3.65
CA PHE A 220 9.92 5.75 3.16
C PHE A 220 10.71 4.56 3.69
N VAL A 221 9.99 3.53 4.16
CA VAL A 221 10.59 2.41 4.91
C VAL A 221 10.56 1.10 4.15
N ARG A 222 9.57 0.88 3.27
CA ARG A 222 9.49 -0.32 2.43
C ARG A 222 8.53 -0.18 1.26
N GLU A 223 8.72 -1.03 0.26
CA GLU A 223 7.74 -1.24 -0.81
C GLU A 223 6.45 -1.87 -0.26
N GLY A 224 5.32 -1.60 -0.92
CA GLY A 224 4.03 -2.14 -0.53
C GLY A 224 2.97 -2.01 -1.62
N SER A 225 1.98 -2.89 -1.55
CA SER A 225 0.82 -2.93 -2.46
C SER A 225 -0.45 -3.11 -1.63
N PHE A 226 -0.98 -2.01 -1.14
CA PHE A 226 -2.14 -1.98 -0.24
C PHE A 226 -3.40 -1.57 -1.00
N MET A 227 -4.50 -2.23 -0.67
CA MET A 227 -5.83 -1.79 -1.10
C MET A 227 -6.06 -0.34 -0.67
N ARG A 228 -6.71 0.42 -1.55
CA ARG A 228 -7.02 1.82 -1.29
C ARG A 228 -8.12 1.97 -0.25
N SER A 229 -7.94 2.94 0.64
CA SER A 229 -9.00 3.39 1.56
C SER A 229 -10.27 3.70 0.76
N ARG A 230 -11.42 3.19 1.21
CA ARG A 230 -12.65 3.20 0.40
C ARG A 230 -13.17 4.60 0.11
N ASP A 231 -13.00 5.51 1.07
CA ASP A 231 -13.32 6.95 0.98
C ASP A 231 -12.38 7.73 0.03
N GLN A 232 -11.35 7.09 -0.51
CA GLN A 232 -10.39 7.70 -1.43
C GLN A 232 -10.30 6.99 -2.79
N ARG A 233 -11.18 6.01 -3.06
CA ARG A 233 -11.21 5.34 -4.37
C ARG A 233 -11.67 6.31 -5.45
N PRO A 234 -10.90 6.48 -6.54
CA PRO A 234 -11.34 7.27 -7.66
C PRO A 234 -12.47 6.54 -8.41
N PRO A 235 -13.28 7.24 -9.21
CA PRO A 235 -14.12 6.57 -10.19
C PRO A 235 -13.26 5.70 -11.12
N ALA A 236 -13.88 4.67 -11.69
CA ALA A 236 -13.22 3.88 -12.73
C ALA A 236 -12.99 4.77 -13.95
N GLU A 237 -11.72 5.08 -14.24
CA GLU A 237 -11.33 5.84 -15.42
C GLU A 237 -10.59 4.95 -16.41
N ARG A 238 -10.96 5.11 -17.68
CA ARG A 238 -10.27 4.42 -18.77
C ARG A 238 -8.89 5.07 -18.95
N PHE A 239 -7.85 4.24 -18.99
CA PHE A 239 -6.51 4.72 -19.29
C PHE A 239 -6.47 5.43 -20.67
N PRO A 240 -5.90 6.65 -20.79
CA PRO A 240 -6.02 7.46 -22.01
C PRO A 240 -5.45 6.79 -23.26
N GLY A 241 -4.32 6.08 -23.13
CA GLY A 241 -3.68 5.38 -24.24
C GLY A 241 -4.34 4.06 -24.64
N LEU A 242 -5.46 3.65 -24.02
CA LEU A 242 -6.07 2.36 -24.33
C LEU A 242 -6.79 2.40 -25.69
N GLY A 243 -6.16 1.82 -26.71
CA GLY A 243 -6.68 1.76 -28.08
C GLY A 243 -6.42 3.01 -28.91
N ALA A 244 -5.62 3.95 -28.41
CA ALA A 244 -5.19 5.13 -29.13
C ALA A 244 -3.99 4.81 -30.06
N ALA A 245 -3.94 5.45 -31.23
CA ALA A 245 -2.73 5.48 -32.04
C ALA A 245 -1.75 6.50 -31.45
N PRO A 246 -0.43 6.24 -31.44
CA PRO A 246 0.54 7.19 -30.93
C PRO A 246 0.70 8.40 -31.87
N ASP A 247 0.81 9.59 -31.28
CA ASP A 247 1.20 10.81 -31.99
C ASP A 247 2.70 10.80 -32.29
N THR A 248 3.49 10.14 -31.45
CA THR A 248 4.96 10.08 -31.56
C THR A 248 5.48 8.71 -31.12
N VAL A 249 6.53 8.25 -31.80
CA VAL A 249 7.31 7.06 -31.45
C VAL A 249 8.77 7.46 -31.35
N ALA A 250 9.40 7.14 -30.22
CA ALA A 250 10.81 7.38 -29.97
C ALA A 250 11.49 6.10 -29.50
N ALA A 251 12.83 6.08 -29.53
CA ALA A 251 13.61 5.05 -28.84
C ALA A 251 13.91 5.51 -27.41
N PHE A 252 13.79 4.59 -26.45
CA PHE A 252 14.21 4.78 -25.07
C PHE A 252 15.54 4.05 -24.82
N GLU A 253 16.30 4.53 -23.84
CA GLU A 253 17.62 3.98 -23.52
C GLU A 253 17.60 2.62 -22.82
N ALA A 254 16.41 2.15 -22.44
CA ALA A 254 16.17 0.85 -21.82
C ALA A 254 14.88 0.23 -22.37
N THR A 255 14.73 -1.08 -22.17
CA THR A 255 13.50 -1.81 -22.42
C THR A 255 12.54 -1.69 -21.23
N SER A 256 11.27 -2.03 -21.42
CA SER A 256 10.31 -2.10 -20.31
C SER A 256 10.73 -3.08 -19.22
N ASP A 257 11.26 -4.25 -19.61
CA ASP A 257 11.72 -5.28 -18.67
C ASP A 257 12.91 -4.76 -17.83
N GLU A 258 13.89 -4.10 -18.44
CA GLU A 258 15.03 -3.49 -17.72
C GLU A 258 14.58 -2.41 -16.72
N VAL A 259 13.63 -1.54 -17.09
CA VAL A 259 13.09 -0.54 -16.15
C VAL A 259 12.37 -1.21 -14.98
N ILE A 260 11.55 -2.23 -15.24
CA ILE A 260 10.79 -2.94 -14.21
C ILE A 260 11.73 -3.65 -13.24
N ASP A 261 12.73 -4.35 -13.76
CA ASP A 261 13.63 -5.18 -12.98
C ASP A 261 14.76 -4.36 -12.29
N SER A 262 14.94 -3.08 -12.64
CA SER A 262 15.89 -2.16 -12.00
C SER A 262 15.52 -1.73 -10.58
N GLY A 263 14.28 -1.96 -10.14
CA GLY A 263 13.75 -1.41 -8.88
C GLY A 263 13.38 0.07 -8.95
N ALA A 264 13.49 0.72 -10.13
CA ALA A 264 13.23 2.15 -10.29
C ALA A 264 11.75 2.53 -10.31
N MET A 265 10.81 1.59 -10.42
CA MET A 265 9.38 1.89 -10.62
C MET A 265 8.79 2.79 -9.54
N THR A 266 9.02 2.48 -8.26
CA THR A 266 8.52 3.31 -7.15
C THR A 266 9.26 4.65 -7.06
N PRO A 267 10.61 4.72 -7.10
CA PRO A 267 11.33 5.98 -7.26
C PRO A 267 10.81 6.87 -8.40
N LEU A 268 10.62 6.31 -9.60
CA LEU A 268 10.09 7.04 -10.76
C LEU A 268 8.69 7.59 -10.50
N MET A 269 7.79 6.79 -9.91
CA MET A 269 6.46 7.25 -9.51
C MET A 269 6.55 8.45 -8.56
N LEU A 270 7.45 8.40 -7.57
CA LEU A 270 7.66 9.48 -6.61
C LEU A 270 8.26 10.75 -7.25
N MET A 271 9.02 10.60 -8.33
CA MET A 271 9.66 11.69 -9.07
C MET A 271 8.77 12.35 -10.14
N LEU A 272 7.56 11.82 -10.38
CA LEU A 272 6.70 12.26 -11.48
C LEU A 272 5.35 12.82 -11.01
N PRO A 273 5.30 14.05 -10.46
CA PRO A 273 4.04 14.68 -10.05
C PRO A 273 2.95 14.70 -11.12
N GLY A 274 1.75 14.23 -10.77
CA GLY A 274 0.60 14.20 -11.68
C GLY A 274 0.72 13.19 -12.83
N VAL A 275 1.67 12.26 -12.76
CA VAL A 275 1.78 11.15 -13.71
C VAL A 275 1.47 9.86 -13.00
N ARG A 276 0.46 9.15 -13.49
CA ARG A 276 0.19 7.77 -13.14
C ARG A 276 1.22 6.89 -13.85
N LEU A 277 2.02 6.16 -13.09
CA LEU A 277 3.02 5.21 -13.59
C LEU A 277 2.66 3.79 -13.14
N GLY A 278 2.83 2.80 -14.01
CA GLY A 278 2.63 1.40 -13.60
C GLY A 278 3.09 0.39 -14.62
N VAL A 279 2.96 -0.89 -14.24
CA VAL A 279 3.25 -2.03 -15.10
C VAL A 279 1.95 -2.62 -15.64
N GLY A 280 1.91 -2.84 -16.95
CA GLY A 280 0.79 -3.48 -17.63
C GLY A 280 1.25 -4.72 -18.39
N MET A 281 0.29 -5.58 -18.75
CA MET A 281 0.51 -6.66 -19.71
C MET A 281 -0.15 -6.28 -21.04
N ARG A 282 0.60 -6.40 -22.14
CA ARG A 282 0.11 -6.17 -23.50
C ARG A 282 0.61 -7.25 -24.45
N PRO A 283 -0.18 -7.64 -25.46
CA PRO A 283 0.34 -8.43 -26.56
C PRO A 283 1.50 -7.70 -27.24
N PHE A 284 2.63 -8.38 -27.36
CA PHE A 284 3.82 -7.97 -28.09
C PHE A 284 4.42 -9.24 -28.64
N ASP A 285 4.92 -9.27 -29.88
CA ASP A 285 5.43 -10.51 -30.53
C ASP A 285 4.50 -11.75 -30.57
N GLY A 286 3.20 -11.56 -30.30
CA GLY A 286 2.22 -12.65 -30.21
C GLY A 286 2.06 -13.23 -28.80
N THR A 287 2.79 -12.72 -27.81
CA THR A 287 2.69 -13.14 -26.40
C THR A 287 2.37 -11.96 -25.47
N PRO A 288 1.76 -12.20 -24.29
CA PRO A 288 1.63 -11.15 -23.28
C PRO A 288 3.00 -10.78 -22.70
N ARG A 289 3.41 -9.52 -22.84
CA ARG A 289 4.67 -8.98 -22.32
C ARG A 289 4.42 -7.81 -21.35
N ARG A 290 5.35 -7.61 -20.41
CA ARG A 290 5.31 -6.49 -19.47
C ARG A 290 5.66 -5.20 -20.18
N ILE A 291 4.85 -4.17 -19.97
CA ILE A 291 5.10 -2.80 -20.44
C ILE A 291 5.10 -1.84 -19.25
N VAL A 292 5.79 -0.72 -19.38
CA VAL A 292 5.60 0.42 -18.47
C VAL A 292 4.63 1.38 -19.13
N TYR A 293 3.60 1.79 -18.41
CA TYR A 293 2.62 2.77 -18.88
C TYR A 293 2.66 4.04 -18.04
N LEU A 294 2.42 5.17 -18.70
CA LEU A 294 2.32 6.49 -18.10
C LEU A 294 1.03 7.16 -18.54
N GLY A 295 0.32 7.82 -17.62
CA GLY A 295 -0.88 8.59 -17.93
C GLY A 295 -0.95 9.87 -17.10
N ALA A 296 -1.63 10.89 -17.63
CA ALA A 296 -1.90 12.13 -16.92
C ALA A 296 -3.38 12.56 -17.05
N PRO A 297 -3.90 13.39 -16.13
CA PRO A 297 -5.30 13.82 -16.13
C PRO A 297 -5.76 14.60 -17.38
N ASP A 298 -4.82 15.18 -18.13
CA ASP A 298 -5.09 15.91 -19.38
C ASP A 298 -5.23 14.99 -20.60
N GLY A 299 -5.20 13.67 -20.39
CA GLY A 299 -5.30 12.67 -21.45
C GLY A 299 -3.96 12.30 -22.08
N SER A 300 -2.83 12.86 -21.61
CA SER A 300 -1.51 12.45 -22.08
C SER A 300 -1.17 11.04 -21.62
N TRP A 301 -0.48 10.29 -22.48
CA TRP A 301 -0.11 8.91 -22.21
C TRP A 301 1.20 8.53 -22.89
N ALA A 302 1.88 7.52 -22.33
CA ALA A 302 2.98 6.84 -22.98
C ALA A 302 3.03 5.35 -22.61
N TYR A 303 3.60 4.54 -23.50
CA TYR A 303 3.97 3.15 -23.27
C TYR A 303 5.44 2.94 -23.63
N LEU A 304 6.20 2.38 -22.70
CA LEU A 304 7.51 1.80 -22.97
C LEU A 304 7.35 0.30 -23.22
N TRP A 305 7.86 -0.15 -24.36
CA TRP A 305 7.69 -1.50 -24.88
C TRP A 305 8.94 -2.39 -24.62
N PRO A 306 8.81 -3.72 -24.79
CA PRO A 306 9.91 -4.66 -24.56
C PRO A 306 11.12 -4.49 -25.49
N ASP A 307 10.97 -3.84 -26.63
CA ASP A 307 12.06 -3.52 -27.57
C ASP A 307 12.67 -2.12 -27.32
N GLY A 308 12.24 -1.42 -26.28
CA GLY A 308 12.69 -0.06 -25.97
C GLY A 308 11.97 1.01 -26.79
N ALA A 309 10.96 0.68 -27.59
CA ALA A 309 10.12 1.70 -28.21
C ALA A 309 9.31 2.44 -27.14
N LEU A 310 9.24 3.76 -27.26
CA LEU A 310 8.43 4.64 -26.42
C LEU A 310 7.38 5.32 -27.29
N THR A 311 6.14 4.85 -27.18
CA THR A 311 5.00 5.38 -27.94
C THR A 311 4.20 6.32 -27.05
N MET A 312 3.84 7.50 -27.53
CA MET A 312 3.19 8.53 -26.72
C MET A 312 2.14 9.34 -27.49
N GLY A 313 1.24 9.98 -26.75
CA GLY A 313 0.28 10.92 -27.29
C GLY A 313 -0.33 11.85 -26.24
N GLY A 314 -1.01 12.89 -26.70
CA GLY A 314 -1.64 13.92 -25.87
C GLY A 314 -0.77 15.16 -25.59
N PRO A 315 -1.30 16.14 -24.85
CA PRO A 315 -0.75 17.50 -24.80
C PRO A 315 0.47 17.72 -23.90
N SER A 316 0.73 16.86 -22.92
CA SER A 316 1.85 16.99 -21.97
C SER A 316 3.02 16.07 -22.29
N ALA A 317 4.24 16.59 -22.15
CA ALA A 317 5.50 15.89 -22.33
C ALA A 317 5.85 14.94 -21.16
N ILE A 318 4.93 14.04 -20.78
CA ILE A 318 5.15 13.12 -19.65
C ILE A 318 6.24 12.08 -19.93
N ALA A 319 6.45 11.72 -21.19
CA ALA A 319 7.51 10.83 -21.64
C ALA A 319 8.91 11.46 -21.45
N ASP A 320 9.06 12.75 -21.73
CA ASP A 320 10.31 13.48 -21.51
C ASP A 320 10.63 13.57 -20.02
N ARG A 321 9.61 13.86 -19.20
CA ARG A 321 9.75 13.87 -17.73
C ARG A 321 10.19 12.51 -17.18
N PHE A 322 9.60 11.43 -17.68
CA PHE A 322 10.00 10.07 -17.35
C PHE A 322 11.45 9.78 -17.75
N THR A 323 11.86 10.20 -18.95
CA THR A 323 13.23 10.04 -19.45
C THR A 323 14.24 10.76 -18.55
N VAL A 324 13.98 12.03 -18.22
CA VAL A 324 14.85 12.81 -17.32
C VAL A 324 14.94 12.17 -15.93
N ALA A 325 13.82 11.68 -15.39
CA ALA A 325 13.79 11.01 -14.09
C ALA A 325 14.60 9.70 -14.11
N PHE A 326 14.44 8.87 -15.15
CA PHE A 326 15.20 7.63 -15.30
C PHE A 326 16.71 7.88 -15.45
N GLN A 327 17.11 8.86 -16.27
CA GLN A 327 18.52 9.24 -16.43
C GLN A 327 19.13 9.78 -15.13
N LEU A 328 18.35 10.50 -14.33
CA LEU A 328 18.79 10.95 -13.02
C LEU A 328 19.05 9.75 -12.09
N LEU A 329 18.11 8.80 -11.99
CA LEU A 329 18.28 7.58 -11.18
C LEU A 329 19.44 6.72 -11.67
N SER A 330 19.60 6.56 -12.98
CA SER A 330 20.71 5.81 -13.58
C SER A 330 22.07 6.40 -13.17
N ARG A 331 22.21 7.73 -13.20
CA ARG A 331 23.44 8.43 -12.78
C ARG A 331 23.78 8.26 -11.29
N VAL A 332 22.78 8.13 -10.43
CA VAL A 332 22.96 7.92 -8.99
C VAL A 332 22.88 6.44 -8.57
N GLY A 333 22.81 5.52 -9.53
CA GLY A 333 22.88 4.07 -9.28
C GLY A 333 21.59 3.45 -8.74
N PHE A 334 20.41 3.97 -9.12
CA PHE A 334 19.09 3.46 -8.72
C PHE A 334 18.94 3.27 -7.21
N PRO A 335 18.98 4.37 -6.42
CA PRO A 335 18.85 4.29 -4.98
C PRO A 335 17.51 3.67 -4.59
N GLY A 336 17.55 2.82 -3.57
CA GLY A 336 16.35 2.21 -3.01
C GLY A 336 15.40 3.26 -2.43
N LEU A 337 14.17 2.83 -2.19
CA LEU A 337 13.09 3.65 -1.65
C LEU A 337 13.46 4.39 -0.35
N THR A 338 14.32 3.82 0.49
CA THR A 338 14.77 4.43 1.76
C THR A 338 15.61 5.70 1.60
N ALA A 339 16.06 6.02 0.38
CA ALA A 339 16.68 7.31 0.06
C ALA A 339 15.66 8.46 -0.06
N PHE A 340 14.37 8.14 -0.14
CA PHE A 340 13.30 9.11 -0.31
C PHE A 340 12.64 9.43 1.03
N ARG A 341 12.21 10.69 1.14
CA ARG A 341 11.51 11.25 2.29
C ARG A 341 10.23 11.96 1.85
N LEU A 342 9.20 11.87 2.67
CA LEU A 342 7.98 12.64 2.54
C LEU A 342 7.96 13.81 3.54
N ASP A 343 7.59 14.99 3.06
CA ASP A 343 7.12 16.12 3.85
C ASP A 343 5.72 16.51 3.37
N ALA A 344 4.72 16.07 4.13
CA ALA A 344 3.32 16.29 3.85
C ALA A 344 2.78 17.51 4.60
N ASP A 345 1.99 18.31 3.89
CA ASP A 345 1.08 19.33 4.38
C ASP A 345 -0.37 18.85 4.11
N PRO A 346 -0.91 17.96 4.96
CA PRO A 346 -2.25 17.42 4.79
C PRO A 346 -3.34 18.50 4.65
N GLY A 347 -3.23 19.60 5.40
CA GLY A 347 -4.21 20.69 5.38
C GLY A 347 -4.29 21.43 4.04
N ARG A 348 -3.21 21.40 3.25
CA ARG A 348 -3.18 21.96 1.88
C ARG A 348 -3.24 20.88 0.80
N GLY A 349 -3.19 19.61 1.17
CA GLY A 349 -3.06 18.49 0.25
C GLY A 349 -1.75 18.51 -0.56
N VAL A 350 -0.68 19.11 -0.02
CA VAL A 350 0.62 19.22 -0.70
C VAL A 350 1.60 18.23 -0.08
N TYR A 351 2.26 17.43 -0.91
CA TYR A 351 3.17 16.37 -0.52
C TYR A 351 4.50 16.57 -1.24
N ARG A 352 5.55 16.91 -0.50
CA ARG A 352 6.91 17.04 -1.05
C ARG A 352 7.63 15.72 -0.85
N VAL A 353 8.08 15.13 -1.94
CA VAL A 353 8.97 13.97 -1.90
C VAL A 353 10.37 14.45 -2.24
N GLY A 354 11.32 14.23 -1.34
CA GLY A 354 12.71 14.62 -1.52
C GLY A 354 13.63 13.42 -1.41
N ALA A 355 14.76 13.48 -2.11
CA ALA A 355 15.88 12.57 -1.92
C ALA A 355 17.19 13.37 -1.98
N GLU A 356 18.00 13.24 -0.93
CA GLU A 356 19.21 14.03 -0.74
C GLU A 356 20.20 13.81 -1.90
N GLY A 357 20.68 14.92 -2.49
CA GLY A 357 21.58 14.86 -3.64
C GLY A 357 20.92 14.47 -4.98
N ILE A 358 19.61 14.18 -5.00
CA ILE A 358 18.86 13.80 -6.21
C ILE A 358 17.88 14.90 -6.61
N GLY A 359 16.96 15.28 -5.73
CA GLY A 359 15.95 16.29 -6.05
C GLY A 359 14.77 16.34 -5.09
N GLU A 360 13.83 17.24 -5.38
CA GLU A 360 12.54 17.38 -4.70
C GLU A 360 11.41 17.48 -5.73
N TRP A 361 10.30 16.78 -5.46
CA TRP A 361 9.11 16.73 -6.31
C TRP A 361 7.86 17.01 -5.48
N VAL A 362 6.96 17.84 -6.01
CA VAL A 362 5.78 18.32 -5.28
C VAL A 362 4.51 17.73 -5.88
N HIS A 363 3.80 16.93 -5.10
CA HIS A 363 2.51 16.33 -5.44
C HIS A 363 1.37 17.08 -4.73
N GLY A 364 0.20 17.20 -5.35
CA GLY A 364 -0.97 17.85 -4.76
C GLY A 364 -1.74 18.75 -5.73
N PRO A 365 -2.83 19.40 -5.28
CA PRO A 365 -3.61 20.31 -6.09
C PRO A 365 -2.82 21.63 -6.27
N GLY A 366 -2.10 21.75 -7.38
CA GLY A 366 -1.45 22.99 -7.76
C GLY A 366 -0.78 22.90 -9.13
N ARG A 367 -1.19 23.80 -10.03
CA ARG A 367 -0.68 24.19 -11.36
C ARG A 367 0.55 23.41 -11.89
N PRO A 368 0.56 23.02 -13.18
CA PRO A 368 1.78 22.54 -13.83
C PRO A 368 2.91 23.52 -13.54
N ALA A 369 4.08 22.99 -13.16
CA ALA A 369 5.29 23.77 -12.99
C ALA A 369 5.43 24.68 -14.22
N SER A 370 5.39 25.99 -14.00
CA SER A 370 5.58 26.97 -15.05
C SER A 370 7.01 26.84 -15.58
N ALA A 371 7.09 26.54 -16.89
CA ALA A 371 8.16 26.80 -17.86
C ALA A 371 9.59 26.36 -17.52
#